data_AF-A0A656HL46-F1
#
_entry.id   AF-A0A656HL46-F1
#
_cell.length_a   1.000
_cell.length_b   1.000
_cell.length_c   1.000
_cell.angle_alpha   90.00
_cell.angle_beta   90.00
_cell.angle_gamma   90.00
#
_symmetry.space_group_name_H-M   'P 1'
#
loop_
_entity.id
_entity.type
_entity.pdbx_description
1 polymer ?
#
loop_
_entity_poly.entity_id
_entity_poly.type
_entity_poly.pdbx_seq_one_letter_code
_entity_poly.pdbx_strand_id
1 'polypeptide(L)'
;MKKAKLLYSKEDGFLKKEIEATAITSRADARKIGPFADENNKKVLWVNWGQHKETGKYIFPYFRHYPKSYKHESEINIEIKKRFSASLESKNHKKAKECIAGALEKRLKNKHHLPWAFKDTRTSDFPLSGDLLADVEVIEKEHILRTPFGEEYRLDIALLGKKVKNKRVLLAGIEIEFTHEFEMIKCLLLKTLGFPLISIDVTSIDVSDISEEWADKSLIETTKSNSSGIRKNYIYIHESIYPLYMDIPRDILNETRHQYLLFIKEEQHDRLKTYLSELKKYLSISNNDVLIQETKISNEQTRKIVEHAGSIAGEDWRNYNKDRFISVTLDKPLTKSGNIYIFHLVMAQLINAIFDTLVGYKYETGIKNYDPSILTWKLTDYKNSSYPNYKIYNLISKQVSEPIHKIIELFNKLDK
;
A
#
# COMPACT_ATOMS: atom_id res chain seq x y z
N MET A 1 7.77 -12.57 23.34
CA MET A 1 7.56 -11.19 23.79
C MET A 1 6.12 -10.79 23.52
N LYS A 2 5.45 -10.06 24.42
CA LYS A 2 4.05 -9.63 24.22
C LYS A 2 3.95 -8.35 23.39
N LYS A 3 4.94 -7.47 23.49
CA LYS A 3 5.01 -6.22 22.74
C LYS A 3 6.21 -6.20 21.80
N ALA A 4 6.15 -5.32 20.81
CA ALA A 4 7.26 -4.90 19.98
C ALA A 4 7.10 -3.43 19.60
N LYS A 5 8.22 -2.77 19.28
CA LYS A 5 8.24 -1.43 18.68
C LYS A 5 7.95 -1.54 17.18
N LEU A 6 7.10 -0.68 16.66
CA LEU A 6 6.98 -0.47 15.22
C LEU A 6 8.22 0.26 14.73
N LEU A 7 8.74 -0.17 13.58
CA LEU A 7 9.89 0.52 13.01
C LEU A 7 9.55 1.95 12.61
N TYR A 8 8.33 2.17 12.12
CA TYR A 8 7.77 3.49 11.85
C TYR A 8 6.27 3.50 12.16
N SER A 9 5.81 4.63 12.69
CA SER A 9 4.40 4.98 12.80
C SER A 9 4.22 6.45 12.45
N LYS A 10 3.05 6.82 11.92
CA LYS A 10 2.76 8.21 11.58
C LYS A 10 2.57 9.08 12.82
N GLU A 11 2.08 8.47 13.91
CA GLU A 11 1.83 9.16 15.18
C GLU A 11 3.12 9.51 15.90
N ASP A 12 4.01 8.54 16.08
CA ASP A 12 5.14 8.67 17.01
C ASP A 12 6.49 8.72 16.28
N GLY A 13 6.51 8.41 14.98
CA GLY A 13 7.72 8.30 14.18
C GLY A 13 8.42 6.95 14.37
N PHE A 14 9.76 6.96 14.34
CA PHE A 14 10.60 5.75 14.31
C PHE A 14 10.84 5.16 15.70
N LEU A 15 10.60 3.86 15.87
CA LEU A 15 10.91 3.07 17.08
C LEU A 15 10.32 3.64 18.40
N LYS A 16 9.26 4.43 18.32
CA LYS A 16 8.58 5.01 19.49
C LYS A 16 7.28 4.30 19.85
N LYS A 17 6.49 3.92 18.85
CA LYS A 17 5.19 3.27 19.06
C LYS A 17 5.36 1.79 19.39
N GLU A 18 4.80 1.36 20.51
CA GLU A 18 4.68 -0.05 20.85
C GLU A 18 3.34 -0.63 20.41
N ILE A 19 3.35 -1.91 20.06
CA ILE A 19 2.15 -2.67 19.72
C ILE A 19 2.13 -4.00 20.48
N GLU A 20 0.97 -4.34 21.04
CA GLU A 20 0.70 -5.65 21.63
C GLU A 20 0.49 -6.68 20.52
N ALA A 21 1.03 -7.89 20.69
CA ALA A 21 0.88 -8.96 19.72
C ALA A 21 -0.59 -9.35 19.51
N THR A 22 -1.45 -9.17 20.52
CA THR A 22 -2.90 -9.42 20.46
C THR A 22 -3.68 -8.37 19.69
N ALA A 23 -3.10 -7.19 19.43
CA ALA A 23 -3.72 -6.16 18.61
C ALA A 23 -3.60 -6.45 17.10
N ILE A 24 -2.75 -7.41 16.73
CA ILE A 24 -2.53 -7.83 15.35
C ILE A 24 -3.47 -8.99 15.03
N THR A 25 -4.32 -8.80 14.03
CA THR A 25 -5.46 -9.68 13.78
C THR A 25 -5.14 -10.88 12.90
N SER A 26 -4.09 -10.79 12.09
CA SER A 26 -3.68 -11.84 11.16
C SER A 26 -2.23 -11.65 10.70
N ARG A 27 -1.68 -12.65 10.01
CA ARG A 27 -0.36 -12.51 9.37
C ARG A 27 -0.37 -11.43 8.28
N ALA A 28 -1.47 -11.30 7.55
CA ALA A 28 -1.58 -10.28 6.53
C ALA A 28 -1.56 -8.87 7.14
N ASP A 29 -2.22 -8.72 8.29
CA ASP A 29 -2.20 -7.51 9.09
C ASP A 29 -0.79 -7.19 9.63
N ALA A 30 -0.10 -8.21 10.17
CA ALA A 30 1.28 -8.08 10.63
C ALA A 30 2.22 -7.57 9.53
N ARG A 31 2.06 -8.06 8.30
CA ARG A 31 2.86 -7.62 7.13
C ARG A 31 2.58 -6.18 6.74
N LYS A 32 1.33 -5.73 6.87
CA LYS A 32 0.93 -4.35 6.56
C LYS A 32 1.53 -3.35 7.54
N ILE A 33 1.52 -3.68 8.84
CA ILE A 33 1.90 -2.74 9.91
C ILE A 33 3.39 -2.80 10.29
N GLY A 34 4.06 -3.95 10.11
CA GLY A 34 5.48 -4.10 10.40
C GLY A 34 6.36 -3.26 9.47
N PRO A 35 7.70 -3.36 9.55
CA PRO A 35 8.49 -4.25 10.40
C PRO A 35 8.48 -3.91 11.91
N PHE A 36 9.00 -4.84 12.73
CA PHE A 36 9.01 -4.75 14.19
C PHE A 36 10.41 -4.91 14.80
N ALA A 37 10.64 -4.26 15.93
CA ALA A 37 11.85 -4.42 16.75
C ALA A 37 11.51 -4.65 18.23
N ASP A 38 12.39 -5.28 18.99
CA ASP A 38 12.28 -5.36 20.45
C ASP A 38 12.77 -4.08 21.14
N GLU A 39 12.76 -4.10 22.48
CA GLU A 39 13.23 -2.99 23.32
C GLU A 39 14.71 -2.62 23.09
N ASN A 40 15.53 -3.60 22.71
CA ASN A 40 16.97 -3.49 22.43
C ASN A 40 17.26 -3.26 20.95
N ASN A 41 16.25 -2.85 20.16
CA ASN A 41 16.34 -2.62 18.72
C ASN A 41 16.82 -3.86 17.94
N LYS A 42 16.41 -5.05 18.37
CA LYS A 42 16.61 -6.30 17.63
C LYS A 42 15.38 -6.65 16.82
N LYS A 43 15.58 -7.22 15.64
CA LYS A 43 14.45 -7.59 14.76
C LYS A 43 13.61 -8.68 15.40
N VAL A 44 12.29 -8.53 15.30
CA VAL A 44 11.33 -9.54 15.73
C VAL A 44 10.26 -9.78 14.70
N LEU A 45 9.71 -10.98 14.70
CA LEU A 45 8.58 -11.36 13.87
C LEU A 45 7.37 -11.69 14.75
N TRP A 46 6.18 -11.36 14.24
CA TRP A 46 4.92 -11.68 14.88
C TRP A 46 4.51 -13.13 14.59
N VAL A 47 4.02 -13.81 15.63
CA VAL A 47 3.52 -15.19 15.57
C VAL A 47 2.05 -15.18 15.98
N ASN A 48 1.21 -15.77 15.12
CA ASN A 48 -0.23 -15.85 15.34
C ASN A 48 -0.59 -16.86 16.46
N TRP A 49 -1.86 -16.84 16.85
CA TRP A 49 -2.52 -17.91 17.58
C TRP A 49 -2.19 -19.29 17.00
N GLY A 50 -2.04 -20.27 17.88
CA GLY A 50 -1.86 -21.66 17.51
C GLY A 50 -2.06 -22.60 18.69
N GLN A 51 -1.76 -23.87 18.47
CA GLN A 51 -1.65 -24.86 19.54
C GLN A 51 -0.27 -25.50 19.49
N HIS A 52 0.32 -25.71 20.66
CA HIS A 52 1.58 -26.44 20.77
C HIS A 52 1.35 -27.88 20.29
N LYS A 53 2.09 -28.31 19.27
CA LYS A 53 1.90 -29.62 18.63
C LYS A 53 1.96 -30.79 19.62
N GLU A 54 2.80 -30.70 20.64
CA GLU A 54 3.02 -31.78 21.60
C GLU A 54 2.15 -31.70 22.86
N THR A 55 1.69 -30.49 23.25
CA THR A 55 1.01 -30.29 24.54
C THR A 55 -0.44 -29.85 24.39
N GLY A 56 -0.89 -29.55 23.18
CA GLY A 56 -2.23 -29.04 22.89
C GLY A 56 -2.53 -27.65 23.47
N LYS A 57 -1.59 -27.06 24.24
CA LYS A 57 -1.78 -25.76 24.88
C LYS A 57 -1.94 -24.66 23.84
N TYR A 58 -2.92 -23.79 24.08
CA TYR A 58 -3.11 -22.59 23.29
C TYR A 58 -1.90 -21.67 23.40
N ILE A 59 -1.41 -21.25 22.25
CA ILE A 59 -0.34 -20.27 22.10
C ILE A 59 -1.02 -18.95 21.78
N PHE A 60 -0.90 -17.99 22.70
CA PHE A 60 -1.30 -16.61 22.48
C PHE A 60 -0.33 -15.95 21.48
N PRO A 61 -0.78 -14.95 20.69
CA PRO A 61 0.09 -14.24 19.77
C PRO A 61 1.27 -13.62 20.52
N TYR A 62 2.44 -13.65 19.90
CA TYR A 62 3.66 -13.15 20.49
C TYR A 62 4.66 -12.73 19.43
N PHE A 63 5.65 -11.93 19.81
CA PHE A 63 6.83 -11.66 19.01
C PHE A 63 7.97 -12.59 19.42
N ARG A 64 8.75 -13.04 18.44
CA ARG A 64 9.99 -13.78 18.65
C ARG A 64 11.12 -13.20 17.80
N HIS A 65 12.35 -13.34 18.26
CA HIS A 65 13.52 -12.99 17.47
C HIS A 65 13.63 -13.87 16.23
N TYR A 66 14.29 -13.35 15.20
CA TYR A 66 14.68 -14.13 14.05
C TYR A 66 15.66 -15.26 14.46
N PRO A 67 15.63 -16.43 13.81
CA PRO A 67 16.55 -17.52 14.12
C PRO A 67 18.02 -17.12 13.91
N LYS A 68 18.94 -17.49 14.82
CA LYS A 68 20.37 -17.11 14.77
C LYS A 68 21.15 -17.52 13.50
N SER A 69 20.61 -18.46 12.70
CA SER A 69 21.19 -18.86 11.41
C SER A 69 20.88 -17.89 10.26
N TYR A 70 20.03 -16.88 10.49
CA TYR A 70 19.77 -15.78 9.57
C TYR A 70 20.88 -14.71 9.72
N LYS A 71 21.68 -14.48 8.66
CA LYS A 71 22.73 -13.44 8.62
C LYS A 71 22.25 -12.23 7.80
N HIS A 72 22.30 -11.02 8.37
CA HIS A 72 21.58 -9.81 7.91
C HIS A 72 21.69 -9.37 6.44
N GLU A 73 22.88 -9.29 5.82
CA GLU A 73 23.00 -8.97 4.37
C GLU A 73 22.55 -10.12 3.45
N SER A 74 22.41 -11.31 4.03
CA SER A 74 21.91 -12.48 3.34
C SER A 74 20.42 -12.70 3.56
N GLU A 75 19.70 -11.97 4.43
CA GLU A 75 18.30 -12.29 4.75
C GLU A 75 17.35 -11.98 3.57
N ILE A 76 17.40 -10.73 3.07
CA ILE A 76 16.64 -10.34 1.88
C ILE A 76 17.11 -11.18 0.69
N ASN A 77 18.43 -11.34 0.53
CA ASN A 77 18.99 -12.00 -0.65
C ASN A 77 18.79 -13.52 -0.64
N ILE A 78 18.75 -14.17 0.53
CA ILE A 78 18.41 -15.58 0.67
C ILE A 78 16.91 -15.77 0.46
N GLU A 79 16.06 -14.93 1.04
CA GLU A 79 14.60 -15.01 0.87
C GLU A 79 14.24 -14.81 -0.61
N ILE A 80 14.85 -13.84 -1.29
CA ILE A 80 14.74 -13.64 -2.75
C ILE A 80 15.29 -14.84 -3.51
N LYS A 81 16.51 -15.30 -3.23
CA LYS A 81 17.08 -16.47 -3.93
C LYS A 81 16.21 -17.72 -3.77
N LYS A 82 15.68 -17.97 -2.57
CA LYS A 82 14.74 -19.08 -2.30
C LYS A 82 13.47 -18.93 -3.14
N ARG A 83 12.91 -17.72 -3.18
CA ARG A 83 11.71 -17.41 -3.96
C ARG A 83 11.94 -17.54 -5.46
N PHE A 84 13.12 -17.17 -5.97
CA PHE A 84 13.45 -17.23 -7.40
C PHE A 84 13.77 -18.64 -7.92
N SER A 85 14.15 -19.58 -7.05
CA SER A 85 14.50 -20.94 -7.49
C SER A 85 13.25 -21.77 -7.83
N ALA A 86 13.03 -22.03 -9.12
CA ALA A 86 11.92 -22.85 -9.63
C ALA A 86 11.90 -24.28 -9.07
N SER A 87 13.05 -24.81 -8.63
CA SER A 87 13.18 -26.14 -8.00
C SER A 87 12.62 -26.21 -6.57
N LEU A 88 12.35 -25.08 -5.93
CA LEU A 88 11.75 -25.00 -4.59
C LEU A 88 10.25 -24.68 -4.62
N GLU A 89 9.68 -24.37 -5.78
CA GLU A 89 8.24 -24.12 -5.91
C GLU A 89 7.46 -25.42 -5.65
N SER A 90 6.50 -25.39 -4.74
CA SER A 90 5.66 -26.55 -4.45
C SER A 90 4.73 -26.86 -5.63
N LYS A 91 4.30 -28.12 -5.76
CA LYS A 91 3.33 -28.52 -6.78
C LYS A 91 2.03 -27.71 -6.66
N ASN A 92 1.61 -27.41 -5.42
CA ASN A 92 0.43 -26.60 -5.13
C ASN A 92 0.60 -25.19 -5.66
N HIS A 93 1.72 -24.52 -5.35
CA HIS A 93 2.00 -23.16 -5.79
C HIS A 93 2.01 -23.08 -7.32
N LYS A 94 2.76 -23.96 -7.98
CA LYS A 94 2.86 -23.97 -9.44
C LYS A 94 1.49 -24.16 -10.09
N LYS A 95 0.72 -25.17 -9.65
CA LYS A 95 -0.61 -25.45 -10.20
C LYS A 95 -1.58 -24.30 -9.93
N ALA A 96 -1.56 -23.70 -8.74
CA ALA A 96 -2.38 -22.54 -8.41
C ALA A 96 -2.08 -21.36 -9.33
N LYS A 97 -0.79 -21.08 -9.57
CA LYS A 97 -0.34 -20.00 -10.44
C LYS A 97 -0.81 -20.17 -11.87
N GLU A 98 -0.70 -21.39 -12.40
CA GLU A 98 -1.17 -21.72 -13.73
C GLU A 98 -2.70 -21.59 -13.84
N CYS A 99 -3.46 -22.12 -12.89
CA CYS A 99 -4.92 -22.03 -12.89
C CYS A 99 -5.43 -20.58 -12.72
N ILE A 100 -4.83 -19.79 -11.82
CA ILE A 100 -5.20 -18.39 -11.60
C ILE A 100 -4.90 -17.54 -12.83
N ALA A 101 -3.70 -17.67 -13.41
CA ALA A 101 -3.35 -16.95 -14.63
C ALA A 101 -4.30 -17.30 -15.78
N GLY A 102 -4.60 -18.59 -15.99
CA GLY A 102 -5.54 -19.03 -17.02
C GLY A 102 -6.97 -18.52 -16.82
N ALA A 103 -7.47 -18.50 -15.58
CA ALA A 103 -8.79 -17.95 -15.26
C ALA A 103 -8.87 -16.44 -15.56
N LEU A 104 -7.82 -15.69 -15.20
CA LEU A 104 -7.71 -14.26 -15.51
C LEU A 104 -7.66 -14.02 -17.02
N GLU A 105 -6.86 -14.80 -17.76
CA GLU A 105 -6.73 -14.67 -19.22
C GLU A 105 -8.07 -14.93 -19.92
N LYS A 106 -8.81 -15.96 -19.47
CA LYS A 106 -10.14 -16.26 -19.97
C LYS A 106 -11.12 -15.12 -19.70
N ARG A 107 -11.13 -14.56 -18.49
CA ARG A 107 -11.97 -13.39 -18.14
C ARG A 107 -11.61 -12.18 -19.00
N LEU A 108 -10.32 -11.88 -19.13
CA LEU A 108 -9.83 -10.77 -19.93
C LEU A 108 -10.25 -10.90 -21.39
N LYS A 109 -10.07 -12.08 -22.00
CA LYS A 109 -10.49 -12.38 -23.38
C LYS A 109 -11.99 -12.18 -23.58
N ASN A 110 -12.78 -12.56 -22.58
CA ASN A 110 -14.24 -12.42 -22.60
C ASN A 110 -14.72 -11.03 -22.15
N LYS A 111 -13.81 -10.09 -21.85
CA LYS A 111 -14.12 -8.75 -21.33
C LYS A 111 -14.98 -8.78 -20.07
N HIS A 112 -14.77 -9.79 -19.22
CA HIS A 112 -15.43 -9.91 -17.94
C HIS A 112 -14.70 -9.10 -16.88
N HIS A 113 -15.46 -8.31 -16.12
CA HIS A 113 -14.97 -7.55 -14.97
C HIS A 113 -14.63 -8.44 -13.78
N LEU A 114 -13.77 -7.95 -12.88
CA LEU A 114 -13.46 -8.59 -11.61
C LEU A 114 -13.46 -7.53 -10.48
N PRO A 115 -14.65 -7.04 -10.08
CA PRO A 115 -14.78 -6.00 -9.07
C PRO A 115 -14.46 -6.51 -7.66
N TRP A 116 -13.91 -5.65 -6.82
CA TRP A 116 -13.63 -5.92 -5.40
C TRP A 116 -14.06 -4.75 -4.52
N ALA A 117 -14.47 -5.04 -3.29
CA ALA A 117 -14.79 -4.00 -2.31
C ALA A 117 -14.55 -4.46 -0.87
N PHE A 118 -14.09 -3.57 -0.01
CA PHE A 118 -13.95 -3.83 1.43
C PHE A 118 -13.89 -2.55 2.24
N LYS A 119 -14.12 -2.64 3.54
CA LYS A 119 -13.92 -1.52 4.48
C LYS A 119 -12.65 -1.74 5.31
N ASP A 120 -11.75 -0.76 5.34
CA ASP A 120 -10.61 -0.71 6.26
C ASP A 120 -10.92 0.26 7.41
N THR A 121 -11.51 -0.28 8.47
CA THR A 121 -12.02 0.48 9.62
C THR A 121 -10.93 1.21 10.41
N ARG A 122 -9.65 0.89 10.19
CA ARG A 122 -8.53 1.61 10.82
C ARG A 122 -8.26 2.97 10.19
N THR A 123 -8.64 3.13 8.93
CA THR A 123 -8.34 4.34 8.15
C THR A 123 -9.59 5.16 7.86
N SER A 124 -10.70 4.50 7.54
CA SER A 124 -11.90 5.17 7.02
C SER A 124 -13.23 4.55 7.45
N ASP A 125 -14.26 5.39 7.48
CA ASP A 125 -15.65 4.97 7.57
C ASP A 125 -16.25 4.52 6.23
N PHE A 126 -15.56 4.73 5.11
CA PHE A 126 -16.02 4.40 3.76
C PHE A 126 -15.32 3.15 3.21
N PRO A 127 -15.98 2.42 2.28
CA PRO A 127 -15.35 1.29 1.63
C PRO A 127 -14.35 1.73 0.55
N LEU A 128 -13.35 0.90 0.35
CA LEU A 128 -12.47 0.90 -0.82
C LEU A 128 -13.06 -0.07 -1.84
N SER A 129 -13.11 0.31 -3.11
CA SER A 129 -13.49 -0.63 -4.18
C SER A 129 -12.72 -0.37 -5.47
N GLY A 130 -12.69 -1.35 -6.36
CA GLY A 130 -12.13 -1.23 -7.70
C GLY A 130 -12.47 -2.44 -8.57
N ASP A 131 -11.77 -2.56 -9.68
CA ASP A 131 -11.88 -3.70 -10.61
C ASP A 131 -10.48 -4.11 -11.03
N LEU A 132 -10.13 -5.38 -10.78
CA LEU A 132 -8.78 -5.89 -11.04
C LEU A 132 -8.46 -6.01 -12.53
N LEU A 133 -9.47 -6.15 -13.38
CA LEU A 133 -9.30 -6.31 -14.81
C LEU A 133 -9.56 -5.01 -15.60
N ALA A 134 -9.87 -3.91 -14.91
CA ALA A 134 -9.99 -2.61 -15.55
C ALA A 134 -8.67 -2.20 -16.21
N ASP A 135 -8.72 -1.87 -17.51
CA ASP A 135 -7.59 -1.49 -18.38
C ASP A 135 -6.45 -2.51 -18.51
N VAL A 136 -6.62 -3.73 -18.01
CA VAL A 136 -5.63 -4.79 -18.19
C VAL A 136 -5.58 -5.17 -19.68
N GLU A 137 -4.37 -5.25 -20.22
CA GLU A 137 -4.12 -5.71 -21.59
C GLU A 137 -3.39 -7.05 -21.60
N VAL A 138 -2.54 -7.29 -20.59
CA VAL A 138 -1.65 -8.44 -20.51
C VAL A 138 -1.62 -8.97 -19.08
N ILE A 139 -1.64 -10.29 -18.96
CA ILE A 139 -1.37 -11.01 -17.73
C ILE A 139 0.01 -11.64 -17.90
N GLU A 140 0.90 -11.39 -16.95
CA GLU A 140 2.27 -11.89 -17.00
C GLU A 140 2.57 -12.66 -15.72
N LYS A 141 3.06 -13.89 -15.83
CA LYS A 141 3.55 -14.65 -14.68
C LYS A 141 5.00 -14.30 -14.41
N GLU A 142 5.42 -14.38 -13.16
CA GLU A 142 6.83 -14.18 -12.75
C GLU A 142 7.38 -12.78 -13.09
N HIS A 143 6.54 -11.75 -12.94
CA HIS A 143 6.90 -10.38 -13.31
C HIS A 143 7.88 -9.77 -12.30
N ILE A 144 8.96 -9.18 -12.80
CA ILE A 144 10.03 -8.62 -11.97
C ILE A 144 9.74 -7.15 -11.61
N LEU A 145 9.69 -6.87 -10.32
CA LEU A 145 9.66 -5.54 -9.74
C LEU A 145 11.05 -5.12 -9.28
N ARG A 146 11.38 -3.86 -9.54
CA ARG A 146 12.52 -3.21 -8.89
C ARG A 146 12.09 -2.63 -7.57
N THR A 147 12.84 -2.90 -6.51
CA THR A 147 12.54 -2.40 -5.17
C THR A 147 13.53 -1.29 -4.76
N PRO A 148 13.13 -0.37 -3.86
CA PRO A 148 14.03 0.66 -3.34
C PRO A 148 15.15 0.12 -2.46
N PHE A 149 15.08 -1.14 -2.02
CA PHE A 149 16.12 -1.79 -1.21
C PHE A 149 17.14 -2.55 -2.05
N GLY A 150 17.24 -2.25 -3.36
CA GLY A 150 18.32 -2.72 -4.24
C GLY A 150 18.08 -4.09 -4.87
N GLU A 151 16.98 -4.76 -4.51
CA GLU A 151 16.73 -6.13 -4.92
C GLU A 151 15.53 -6.27 -5.87
N GLU A 152 15.51 -7.36 -6.64
CA GLU A 152 14.41 -7.68 -7.53
C GLU A 152 13.37 -8.54 -6.81
N TYR A 153 12.09 -8.17 -6.92
CA TYR A 153 10.98 -8.96 -6.38
C TYR A 153 10.14 -9.53 -7.51
N ARG A 154 9.94 -10.85 -7.51
CA ARG A 154 9.18 -11.55 -8.56
C ARG A 154 7.74 -11.77 -8.12
N LEU A 155 6.81 -11.02 -8.71
CA LEU A 155 5.37 -11.27 -8.55
C LEU A 155 5.00 -12.59 -9.20
N ASP A 156 4.15 -13.39 -8.58
CA ASP A 156 3.67 -14.62 -9.20
C ASP A 156 2.85 -14.31 -10.45
N ILE A 157 1.98 -13.31 -10.38
CA ILE A 157 1.17 -12.82 -11.51
C ILE A 157 1.07 -11.29 -11.45
N ALA A 158 1.34 -10.62 -12.56
CA ALA A 158 1.13 -9.19 -12.77
C ALA A 158 0.01 -8.94 -13.77
N LEU A 159 -0.84 -7.96 -13.45
CA LEU A 159 -1.88 -7.44 -14.32
C LEU A 159 -1.36 -6.14 -14.93
N LEU A 160 -1.07 -6.16 -16.22
CA LEU A 160 -0.38 -5.10 -16.93
C LEU A 160 -1.32 -4.39 -17.89
N GLY A 161 -1.35 -3.07 -17.79
CA GLY A 161 -2.08 -2.21 -18.71
C GLY A 161 -1.26 -1.80 -19.93
N LYS A 162 -1.68 -0.70 -20.53
CA LYS A 162 -1.02 -0.09 -21.69
C LYS A 162 0.44 0.25 -21.42
N LYS A 163 1.20 0.41 -22.51
CA LYS A 163 2.57 0.93 -22.43
C LYS A 163 2.56 2.44 -22.24
N VAL A 164 3.35 2.91 -21.29
CA VAL A 164 3.74 4.32 -21.15
C VAL A 164 5.23 4.39 -21.46
N LYS A 165 5.58 5.12 -22.53
CA LYS A 165 6.92 5.06 -23.14
C LYS A 165 7.26 3.62 -23.56
N ASN A 166 8.16 2.95 -22.86
CA ASN A 166 8.63 1.60 -23.16
C ASN A 166 8.24 0.55 -22.11
N LYS A 167 7.51 0.93 -21.06
CA LYS A 167 7.12 0.02 -19.97
C LYS A 167 5.61 -0.11 -19.89
N ARG A 168 5.12 -1.33 -19.64
CA ARG A 168 3.72 -1.53 -19.29
C ARG A 168 3.46 -1.02 -17.89
N VAL A 169 2.31 -0.40 -17.69
CA VAL A 169 1.87 0.03 -16.36
C VAL A 169 1.40 -1.18 -15.59
N LEU A 170 1.91 -1.36 -14.36
CA LEU A 170 1.44 -2.38 -13.45
C LEU A 170 0.16 -1.89 -12.77
N LEU A 171 -0.96 -2.56 -13.03
CA LEU A 171 -2.28 -2.18 -12.53
C LEU A 171 -2.63 -2.93 -11.24
N ALA A 172 -2.19 -4.18 -11.11
CA ALA A 172 -2.31 -4.98 -9.89
C ALA A 172 -1.31 -6.15 -9.91
N GLY A 173 -1.05 -6.74 -8.74
CA GLY A 173 -0.27 -7.98 -8.61
C GLY A 173 -1.04 -9.04 -7.82
N ILE A 174 -0.71 -10.31 -8.04
CA ILE A 174 -1.22 -11.44 -7.28
C ILE A 174 -0.05 -12.28 -6.79
N GLU A 175 -0.14 -12.65 -5.52
CA GLU A 175 0.80 -13.43 -4.75
C GLU A 175 0.12 -14.70 -4.27
N ILE A 176 0.75 -15.84 -4.54
CA ILE A 176 0.29 -17.16 -4.12
C ILE A 176 1.13 -17.57 -2.92
N GLU A 177 0.46 -17.65 -1.79
CA GLU A 177 1.11 -17.90 -0.51
C GLU A 177 1.18 -19.40 -0.25
N PHE A 178 2.40 -19.92 -0.20
CA PHE A 178 2.69 -21.26 0.27
C PHE A 178 3.63 -21.17 1.47
N THR A 179 3.25 -21.79 2.59
CA THR A 179 3.98 -21.75 3.88
C THR A 179 4.09 -20.36 4.50
N HIS A 180 3.50 -20.22 5.69
CA HIS A 180 3.30 -18.93 6.33
C HIS A 180 4.46 -18.45 7.20
N GLU A 181 5.69 -18.60 6.72
CA GLU A 181 6.80 -17.92 7.38
C GLU A 181 6.71 -16.43 7.06
N PHE A 182 6.83 -15.61 8.10
CA PHE A 182 6.68 -14.17 8.01
C PHE A 182 7.84 -13.59 7.20
N GLU A 183 7.55 -13.25 5.95
CA GLU A 183 8.50 -12.67 4.99
C GLU A 183 8.67 -11.17 5.24
N MET A 184 9.87 -10.80 5.66
CA MET A 184 10.26 -9.43 6.00
C MET A 184 10.28 -8.53 4.77
N ILE A 185 10.70 -9.10 3.64
CA ILE A 185 10.67 -8.44 2.33
C ILE A 185 9.27 -8.03 1.99
N LYS A 186 8.29 -8.89 2.25
CA LYS A 186 6.90 -8.57 1.94
C LYS A 186 6.44 -7.35 2.72
N CYS A 187 6.83 -7.20 3.99
CA CYS A 187 6.50 -6.00 4.77
C CYS A 187 7.05 -4.72 4.11
N LEU A 188 8.31 -4.77 3.65
CA LEU A 188 8.93 -3.63 2.97
C LEU A 188 8.31 -3.38 1.60
N LEU A 189 8.04 -4.41 0.82
CA LEU A 189 7.39 -4.32 -0.49
C LEU A 189 6.01 -3.67 -0.39
N LEU A 190 5.20 -4.04 0.61
CA LEU A 190 3.87 -3.48 0.78
C LEU A 190 3.88 -1.95 0.95
N LYS A 191 4.98 -1.39 1.48
CA LYS A 191 5.20 0.06 1.64
C LYS A 191 5.65 0.77 0.36
N THR A 192 5.97 0.02 -0.69
CA THR A 192 6.47 0.57 -1.97
C THR A 192 5.41 0.49 -3.07
N LEU A 193 4.27 -0.14 -2.81
CA LEU A 193 3.25 -0.38 -3.81
C LEU A 193 2.65 0.93 -4.33
N GLY A 194 2.46 0.99 -5.65
CA GLY A 194 1.62 1.98 -6.33
C GLY A 194 0.34 1.39 -6.91
N PHE A 195 0.04 0.13 -6.57
CA PHE A 195 -1.05 -0.67 -7.15
C PHE A 195 -1.59 -1.66 -6.09
N PRO A 196 -2.80 -2.22 -6.26
CA PRO A 196 -3.33 -3.25 -5.37
C PRO A 196 -2.58 -4.58 -5.53
N LEU A 197 -2.18 -5.20 -4.41
CA LEU A 197 -1.56 -6.52 -4.37
C LEU A 197 -2.50 -7.51 -3.69
N ILE A 198 -2.86 -8.59 -4.36
CA ILE A 198 -3.70 -9.65 -3.83
C ILE A 198 -2.84 -10.78 -3.29
N SER A 199 -3.20 -11.32 -2.14
CA SER A 199 -2.60 -12.51 -1.56
C SER A 199 -3.64 -13.63 -1.52
N ILE A 200 -3.36 -14.74 -2.20
CA ILE A 200 -4.19 -15.94 -2.23
C ILE A 200 -3.46 -17.05 -1.47
N ASP A 201 -4.07 -17.54 -0.40
CA ASP A 201 -3.48 -18.59 0.43
C ASP A 201 -3.83 -19.99 -0.09
N VAL A 202 -2.79 -20.77 -0.37
CA VAL A 202 -2.92 -22.16 -0.85
C VAL A 202 -2.38 -23.19 0.14
N THR A 203 -2.03 -22.78 1.35
CA THR A 203 -1.35 -23.64 2.34
C THR A 203 -2.17 -24.87 2.75
N SER A 204 -3.50 -24.73 2.84
CA SER A 204 -4.39 -25.81 3.29
C SER A 204 -5.13 -26.50 2.14
N ILE A 205 -4.69 -26.31 0.89
CA ILE A 205 -5.41 -26.79 -0.29
C ILE A 205 -4.65 -27.95 -0.91
N ASP A 206 -5.33 -29.08 -1.10
CA ASP A 206 -4.75 -30.22 -1.80
C ASP A 206 -4.62 -29.94 -3.31
N VAL A 207 -3.55 -30.45 -3.92
CA VAL A 207 -3.26 -30.22 -5.34
C VAL A 207 -4.40 -30.68 -6.24
N SER A 208 -5.10 -31.75 -5.88
CA SER A 208 -6.26 -32.27 -6.62
C SER A 208 -7.39 -31.23 -6.76
N ASP A 209 -7.54 -30.37 -5.76
CA ASP A 209 -8.67 -29.45 -5.63
C ASP A 209 -8.40 -28.12 -6.34
N ILE A 210 -7.15 -27.88 -6.75
CA ILE A 210 -6.76 -26.74 -7.57
C ILE A 210 -7.25 -26.99 -9.00
N SER A 211 -8.34 -26.33 -9.36
CA SER A 211 -8.97 -26.35 -10.68
C SER A 211 -9.23 -24.94 -11.21
N GLU A 212 -9.74 -24.81 -12.44
CA GLU A 212 -10.16 -23.52 -12.99
C GLU A 212 -11.32 -22.90 -12.16
N GLU A 213 -12.29 -23.73 -11.75
CA GLU A 213 -13.40 -23.30 -10.89
C GLU A 213 -12.90 -22.81 -9.53
N TRP A 214 -11.93 -23.52 -8.93
CA TRP A 214 -11.28 -23.07 -7.71
C TRP A 214 -10.58 -21.72 -7.90
N ALA A 215 -9.87 -21.53 -9.01
CA ALA A 215 -9.15 -20.28 -9.28
C ALA A 215 -10.13 -19.11 -9.43
N ASP A 216 -11.21 -19.30 -10.19
CA ASP A 216 -12.28 -18.32 -10.33
C ASP A 216 -12.91 -17.98 -8.98
N LYS A 217 -13.24 -18.99 -8.17
CA LYS A 217 -13.77 -18.79 -6.81
C LYS A 217 -12.79 -18.04 -5.94
N SER A 218 -11.51 -18.41 -5.95
CA SER A 218 -10.46 -17.78 -5.14
C SER A 218 -10.25 -16.31 -5.51
N LEU A 219 -10.31 -15.98 -6.81
CA LEU A 219 -10.26 -14.61 -7.29
C LEU A 219 -11.48 -13.81 -6.81
N ILE A 220 -12.68 -14.40 -6.79
CA ILE A 220 -13.90 -13.75 -6.27
C ILE A 220 -13.89 -13.66 -4.74
N GLU A 221 -13.33 -14.61 -4.01
CA GLU A 221 -13.25 -14.57 -2.54
C GLU A 221 -12.40 -13.38 -2.03
N THR A 222 -11.55 -12.79 -2.88
CA THR A 222 -10.81 -11.56 -2.56
C THR A 222 -11.70 -10.31 -2.49
N THR A 223 -12.95 -10.42 -2.96
CA THR A 223 -13.84 -9.28 -3.23
C THR A 223 -14.80 -8.94 -2.09
N LYS A 224 -14.86 -9.76 -1.02
CA LYS A 224 -15.78 -9.58 0.11
C LYS A 224 -15.15 -10.00 1.43
N SER A 225 -15.40 -9.23 2.50
CA SER A 225 -15.16 -9.69 3.87
C SER A 225 -16.20 -10.74 4.27
N ASN A 226 -15.81 -11.73 5.08
CA ASN A 226 -16.77 -12.60 5.74
C ASN A 226 -17.54 -11.86 6.84
N SER A 227 -18.51 -12.52 7.48
CA SER A 227 -19.34 -11.95 8.56
C SER A 227 -18.54 -11.48 9.78
N SER A 228 -17.34 -12.04 10.01
CA SER A 228 -16.42 -11.60 11.06
C SER A 228 -15.46 -10.50 10.62
N GLY A 229 -15.63 -9.95 9.41
CA GLY A 229 -14.75 -8.94 8.83
C GLY A 229 -13.40 -9.48 8.34
N ILE A 230 -13.19 -10.80 8.42
CA ILE A 230 -11.96 -11.47 8.02
C ILE A 230 -12.05 -11.81 6.52
N ARG A 231 -10.93 -11.63 5.83
CA ARG A 231 -10.78 -12.02 4.43
C ARG A 231 -9.83 -13.20 4.33
N LYS A 232 -10.28 -14.25 3.65
CA LYS A 232 -9.44 -15.43 3.37
C LYS A 232 -8.30 -15.06 2.44
N ASN A 233 -8.62 -14.33 1.36
CA ASN A 233 -7.64 -13.73 0.46
C ASN A 233 -7.57 -12.22 0.70
N TYR A 234 -6.37 -11.72 0.94
CA TYR A 234 -6.15 -10.34 1.37
C TYR A 234 -5.81 -9.44 0.19
N ILE A 235 -6.35 -8.22 0.15
CA ILE A 235 -5.94 -7.19 -0.82
C ILE A 235 -5.21 -6.09 -0.07
N TYR A 236 -3.94 -5.92 -0.41
CA TYR A 236 -3.10 -4.86 0.08
C TYR A 236 -3.25 -3.64 -0.83
N ILE A 237 -3.54 -2.52 -0.21
CA ILE A 237 -3.58 -1.21 -0.86
C ILE A 237 -2.69 -0.31 -0.01
N HIS A 238 -1.78 0.41 -0.65
CA HIS A 238 -0.96 1.39 0.02
C HIS A 238 -1.75 2.69 0.25
N GLU A 239 -1.51 3.39 1.37
CA GLU A 239 -2.32 4.56 1.74
C GLU A 239 -2.27 5.71 0.72
N SER A 240 -1.18 5.82 -0.05
CA SER A 240 -1.02 6.81 -1.15
C SER A 240 -2.09 6.72 -2.24
N ILE A 241 -2.68 5.54 -2.42
CA ILE A 241 -3.75 5.29 -3.40
C ILE A 241 -5.12 5.08 -2.74
N TYR A 242 -5.26 5.25 -1.42
CA TYR A 242 -6.57 5.24 -0.77
C TYR A 242 -7.54 6.29 -1.34
N PRO A 243 -7.13 7.56 -1.59
CA PRO A 243 -8.04 8.55 -2.16
C PRO A 243 -8.70 8.10 -3.47
N LEU A 244 -7.96 7.33 -4.28
CA LEU A 244 -8.39 6.82 -5.57
C LEU A 244 -9.48 5.75 -5.46
N TYR A 245 -9.34 4.86 -4.47
CA TYR A 245 -10.22 3.70 -4.30
C TYR A 245 -11.37 3.94 -3.33
N MET A 246 -11.36 5.05 -2.59
CA MET A 246 -12.37 5.37 -1.59
C MET A 246 -13.70 5.83 -2.21
N ASP A 247 -14.77 5.12 -1.85
CA ASP A 247 -16.12 5.43 -2.29
C ASP A 247 -16.85 6.27 -1.23
N ILE A 248 -16.62 7.59 -1.29
CA ILE A 248 -17.38 8.56 -0.50
C ILE A 248 -18.59 9.02 -1.33
N PRO A 249 -19.83 8.85 -0.84
CA PRO A 249 -21.03 9.37 -1.49
C PRO A 249 -20.94 10.88 -1.77
N ARG A 250 -21.37 11.32 -2.96
CA ARG A 250 -21.25 12.73 -3.40
C ARG A 250 -22.09 13.70 -2.57
N ASP A 251 -23.18 13.23 -2.00
CA ASP A 251 -24.04 13.98 -1.08
C ASP A 251 -23.33 14.30 0.25
N ILE A 252 -22.42 13.41 0.67
CA ILE A 252 -21.54 13.57 1.83
C ILE A 252 -20.34 14.46 1.48
N LEU A 253 -19.59 14.11 0.44
CA LEU A 253 -18.41 14.87 0.00
C LEU A 253 -18.36 14.95 -1.53
N ASN A 254 -18.57 16.15 -2.06
CA ASN A 254 -18.55 16.41 -3.49
C ASN A 254 -17.17 16.87 -3.97
N GLU A 255 -16.13 16.15 -3.56
CA GLU A 255 -14.76 16.42 -4.00
C GLU A 255 -14.55 15.85 -5.41
N THR A 256 -14.16 16.71 -6.35
CA THR A 256 -13.92 16.29 -7.75
C THR A 256 -12.44 16.19 -8.08
N ARG A 257 -11.55 16.66 -7.20
CA ARG A 257 -10.10 16.67 -7.42
C ARG A 257 -9.36 16.14 -6.20
N HIS A 258 -8.26 15.47 -6.48
CA HIS A 258 -7.28 15.04 -5.50
C HIS A 258 -6.14 16.07 -5.46
N GLN A 259 -5.62 16.35 -4.26
CA GLN A 259 -4.43 17.20 -4.09
C GLN A 259 -3.38 16.48 -3.24
N TYR A 260 -2.23 16.19 -3.86
CA TYR A 260 -1.08 15.58 -3.22
C TYR A 260 0.01 16.62 -2.99
N LEU A 261 0.61 16.60 -1.80
CA LEU A 261 1.65 17.53 -1.34
C LEU A 261 2.95 16.75 -1.17
N LEU A 262 3.86 16.86 -2.13
CA LEU A 262 5.08 16.05 -2.21
C LEU A 262 6.28 16.84 -1.67
N PHE A 263 6.78 16.42 -0.51
CA PHE A 263 8.07 16.85 0.02
C PHE A 263 9.14 15.85 -0.39
N ILE A 264 10.21 16.35 -0.98
CA ILE A 264 11.30 15.55 -1.55
C ILE A 264 12.62 16.30 -1.38
N LYS A 265 13.70 15.55 -1.16
CA LYS A 265 15.05 16.11 -1.07
C LYS A 265 15.38 16.99 -2.27
N GLU A 266 16.10 18.08 -1.99
CA GLU A 266 16.40 19.15 -2.94
C GLU A 266 17.05 18.61 -4.22
N GLU A 267 17.98 17.67 -4.10
CA GLU A 267 18.68 17.05 -5.22
C GLU A 267 17.80 16.17 -6.12
N GLN A 268 16.62 15.74 -5.65
CA GLN A 268 15.68 14.93 -6.42
C GLN A 268 14.45 15.71 -6.91
N HIS A 269 14.25 16.93 -6.43
CA HIS A 269 13.05 17.74 -6.67
C HIS A 269 12.75 17.95 -8.16
N ASP A 270 13.69 18.53 -8.90
CA ASP A 270 13.47 18.88 -10.31
C ASP A 270 13.35 17.62 -11.19
N ARG A 271 14.02 16.54 -10.79
CA ARG A 271 13.89 15.23 -11.44
C ARG A 271 12.46 14.70 -11.29
N LEU A 272 11.90 14.64 -10.08
CA LEU A 272 10.52 14.18 -9.88
C LEU A 272 9.51 15.04 -10.66
N LYS A 273 9.64 16.37 -10.59
CA LYS A 273 8.77 17.30 -11.34
C LYS A 273 8.82 17.04 -12.85
N THR A 274 10.00 16.75 -13.39
CA THR A 274 10.19 16.39 -14.81
C THR A 274 9.49 15.06 -15.13
N TYR A 275 9.68 14.02 -14.31
CA TYR A 275 9.01 12.72 -14.52
C TYR A 275 7.48 12.86 -14.52
N LEU A 276 6.90 13.62 -13.60
CA LEU A 276 5.45 13.84 -13.54
C LEU A 276 4.95 14.59 -14.79
N SER A 277 5.70 15.60 -15.24
CA SER A 277 5.36 16.37 -16.44
C SER A 277 5.46 15.52 -17.72
N GLU A 278 6.48 14.67 -17.82
CA GLU A 278 6.63 13.71 -18.91
C GLU A 278 5.50 12.67 -18.90
N LEU A 279 5.19 12.10 -17.73
CA LEU A 279 4.10 11.13 -17.57
C LEU A 279 2.77 11.70 -18.07
N LYS A 280 2.45 12.93 -17.66
CA LYS A 280 1.26 13.66 -18.11
C LYS A 280 1.23 13.80 -19.63
N LYS A 281 2.36 14.17 -20.25
CA LYS A 281 2.51 14.28 -21.71
C LYS A 281 2.32 12.93 -22.41
N TYR A 282 2.97 11.86 -21.94
CA TYR A 282 2.83 10.52 -22.54
C TYR A 282 1.41 9.98 -22.45
N LEU A 283 0.70 10.32 -21.39
CA LEU A 283 -0.70 9.94 -21.20
C LEU A 283 -1.68 10.87 -21.92
N SER A 284 -1.20 11.89 -22.64
CA SER A 284 -2.03 12.88 -23.34
C SER A 284 -3.09 13.52 -22.42
N ILE A 285 -2.70 13.79 -21.18
CA ILE A 285 -3.59 14.40 -20.17
C ILE A 285 -3.54 15.92 -20.29
N SER A 286 -4.71 16.58 -20.19
CA SER A 286 -4.80 18.02 -20.35
C SER A 286 -4.15 18.77 -19.19
N ASN A 287 -3.84 20.05 -19.40
CA ASN A 287 -3.33 20.91 -18.34
C ASN A 287 -4.34 21.19 -17.22
N ASN A 288 -5.63 21.09 -17.54
CA ASN A 288 -6.69 21.32 -16.57
C ASN A 288 -6.92 20.08 -15.70
N ASP A 289 -6.74 18.87 -16.26
CA ASP A 289 -7.02 17.63 -15.54
C ASP A 289 -5.92 17.28 -14.52
N VAL A 290 -4.66 17.64 -14.82
CA VAL A 290 -3.50 17.46 -13.93
C VAL A 290 -2.68 18.74 -13.88
N LEU A 291 -2.57 19.33 -12.71
CA LEU A 291 -1.79 20.52 -12.41
C LEU A 291 -0.62 20.16 -11.49
N ILE A 292 0.60 20.40 -11.97
CA ILE A 292 1.84 20.18 -11.22
C ILE A 292 2.45 21.53 -10.93
N GLN A 293 2.48 21.94 -9.67
CA GLN A 293 2.96 23.25 -9.24
C GLN A 293 4.05 23.13 -8.19
N GLU A 294 4.96 24.08 -8.19
CA GLU A 294 5.98 24.21 -7.15
C GLU A 294 5.63 25.42 -6.28
N THR A 295 5.70 25.23 -4.96
CA THR A 295 5.60 26.33 -4.01
C THR A 295 6.91 26.44 -3.24
N LYS A 296 7.58 27.59 -3.38
CA LYS A 296 8.85 27.91 -2.70
C LYS A 296 8.68 29.10 -1.77
N ILE A 297 9.31 29.03 -0.61
CA ILE A 297 9.33 30.15 0.34
C ILE A 297 10.07 31.33 -0.30
N SER A 298 9.34 32.44 -0.43
CA SER A 298 9.86 33.74 -0.89
C SER A 298 9.43 34.89 0.03
N ASN A 299 8.42 34.67 0.86
CA ASN A 299 7.85 35.64 1.78
C ASN A 299 7.10 34.92 2.92
N GLU A 300 6.57 35.67 3.87
CA GLU A 300 5.87 35.13 5.04
C GLU A 300 4.59 34.36 4.68
N GLN A 301 3.88 34.77 3.62
CA GLN A 301 2.68 34.06 3.17
C GLN A 301 3.02 32.67 2.62
N THR A 302 4.02 32.58 1.74
CA THR A 302 4.50 31.31 1.18
C THR A 302 5.14 30.42 2.25
N ARG A 303 5.80 30.99 3.26
CA ARG A 303 6.27 30.26 4.45
C ARG A 303 5.12 29.53 5.14
N LYS A 304 4.03 30.24 5.46
CA LYS A 304 2.84 29.64 6.10
C LYS A 304 2.20 28.55 5.25
N ILE A 305 2.18 28.71 3.92
CA ILE A 305 1.67 27.68 3.00
C ILE A 305 2.54 26.42 3.07
N VAL A 306 3.87 26.56 3.03
CA VAL A 306 4.81 25.43 3.12
C VAL A 306 4.71 24.75 4.48
N GLU A 307 4.63 25.50 5.58
CA GLU A 307 4.46 24.93 6.92
C GLU A 307 3.14 24.17 7.09
N HIS A 308 2.04 24.72 6.55
CA HIS A 308 0.74 24.06 6.55
C HIS A 308 0.73 22.80 5.67
N ALA A 309 1.39 22.82 4.50
CA ALA A 309 1.54 21.63 3.67
C ALA A 309 2.39 20.57 4.37
N GLY A 310 3.46 20.98 5.02
CA GLY A 310 4.34 20.12 5.80
C GLY A 310 3.62 19.44 6.97
N SER A 311 2.76 20.15 7.68
CA SER A 311 1.96 19.56 8.77
C SER A 311 0.95 18.51 8.29
N ILE A 312 0.56 18.53 7.02
CA ILE A 312 -0.25 17.47 6.40
C ILE A 312 0.64 16.29 5.96
N ALA A 313 1.83 16.57 5.42
CA ALA A 313 2.75 15.55 4.94
C ALA A 313 3.39 14.72 6.07
N GLY A 314 3.52 15.28 7.28
CA GLY A 314 3.98 14.57 8.47
C GLY A 314 5.15 15.27 9.16
N GLU A 315 5.42 14.94 10.43
CA GLU A 315 6.38 15.66 11.30
C GLU A 315 7.78 15.85 10.68
N ASP A 316 8.24 14.84 9.95
CA ASP A 316 9.59 14.79 9.35
C ASP A 316 9.76 15.62 8.06
N TRP A 317 8.73 16.36 7.60
CA TRP A 317 8.75 17.05 6.29
C TRP A 317 9.94 17.99 6.08
N ARG A 318 10.41 18.64 7.15
CA ARG A 318 11.57 19.56 7.09
C ARG A 318 12.88 18.84 6.75
N ASN A 319 12.99 17.56 7.07
CA ASN A 319 14.14 16.72 6.72
C ASN A 319 14.16 16.36 5.22
N TYR A 320 13.02 16.47 4.55
CA TYR A 320 12.92 16.31 3.10
C TYR A 320 13.15 17.64 2.42
N ASN A 321 12.32 18.65 2.72
CA ASN A 321 12.50 19.99 2.16
C ASN A 321 11.78 21.03 3.01
N LYS A 322 12.52 21.89 3.69
CA LYS A 322 11.95 22.96 4.52
C LYS A 322 11.51 24.18 3.71
N ASP A 323 11.97 24.30 2.46
CA ASP A 323 11.90 25.54 1.68
C ASP A 323 10.93 25.45 0.49
N ARG A 324 10.58 24.25 0.02
CA ARG A 324 9.63 24.05 -1.08
C ARG A 324 8.98 22.67 -1.10
N PHE A 325 7.85 22.57 -1.82
CA PHE A 325 7.19 21.30 -2.13
C PHE A 325 6.53 21.34 -3.51
N ILE A 326 6.22 20.14 -4.05
CA ILE A 326 5.45 19.98 -5.28
C ILE A 326 3.99 19.68 -4.93
N SER A 327 3.06 20.49 -5.42
CA SER A 327 1.63 20.19 -5.38
C SER A 327 1.23 19.50 -6.68
N VAL A 328 0.55 18.37 -6.58
CA VAL A 328 -0.09 17.70 -7.71
C VAL A 328 -1.59 17.68 -7.47
N THR A 329 -2.31 18.57 -8.15
CA THR A 329 -3.77 18.56 -8.17
C THR A 329 -4.23 17.85 -9.44
N LEU A 330 -5.11 16.86 -9.30
CA LEU A 330 -5.60 16.09 -10.43
C LEU A 330 -7.02 15.59 -10.22
N ASP A 331 -7.73 15.34 -11.32
CA ASP A 331 -9.14 14.95 -11.23
C ASP A 331 -9.33 13.57 -10.58
N LYS A 332 -10.37 13.44 -9.76
CA LYS A 332 -10.82 12.15 -9.28
C LYS A 332 -11.39 11.37 -10.45
N PRO A 333 -10.82 10.22 -10.84
CA PRO A 333 -11.30 9.51 -12.01
C PRO A 333 -12.69 8.94 -11.72
N LEU A 334 -13.65 9.21 -12.62
CA LEU A 334 -15.05 8.79 -12.48
C LEU A 334 -15.19 7.26 -12.45
N THR A 335 -14.38 6.61 -13.29
CA THR A 335 -14.17 5.17 -13.32
C THR A 335 -12.73 4.91 -12.89
N LYS A 336 -12.46 3.77 -12.24
CA LYS A 336 -11.10 3.37 -11.85
C LYS A 336 -10.36 2.79 -13.07
N SER A 337 -10.32 3.60 -14.14
CA SER A 337 -9.79 3.32 -15.47
C SER A 337 -9.45 4.62 -16.21
N GLY A 338 -8.77 4.50 -17.34
CA GLY A 338 -8.35 5.59 -18.20
C GLY A 338 -7.02 6.26 -17.79
N ASN A 339 -6.67 7.30 -18.53
CA ASN A 339 -5.34 7.94 -18.42
C ASN A 339 -5.12 8.61 -17.05
N ILE A 340 -6.16 9.22 -16.48
CA ILE A 340 -6.09 9.84 -15.15
C ILE A 340 -5.88 8.79 -14.07
N TYR A 341 -6.58 7.66 -14.14
CA TYR A 341 -6.37 6.52 -13.24
C TYR A 341 -4.93 6.00 -13.32
N ILE A 342 -4.43 5.78 -14.54
CA ILE A 342 -3.04 5.36 -14.77
C ILE A 342 -2.03 6.38 -14.20
N PHE A 343 -2.30 7.68 -14.34
CA PHE A 343 -1.44 8.72 -13.77
C PHE A 343 -1.33 8.57 -12.25
N HIS A 344 -2.44 8.31 -11.54
CA HIS A 344 -2.42 8.09 -10.09
C HIS A 344 -1.54 6.91 -9.70
N LEU A 345 -1.69 5.76 -10.36
CA LEU A 345 -0.93 4.55 -10.03
C LEU A 345 0.57 4.73 -10.29
N VAL A 346 0.93 5.30 -11.44
CA VAL A 346 2.34 5.52 -11.78
C VAL A 346 2.95 6.59 -10.87
N MET A 347 2.23 7.67 -10.56
CA MET A 347 2.68 8.65 -9.57
C MET A 347 2.91 8.00 -8.21
N ALA A 348 1.96 7.19 -7.73
CA ALA A 348 2.08 6.47 -6.47
C ALA A 348 3.31 5.55 -6.45
N GLN A 349 3.62 4.86 -7.55
CA GLN A 349 4.82 4.05 -7.65
C GLN A 349 6.11 4.91 -7.61
N LEU A 350 6.12 6.07 -8.28
CA LEU A 350 7.26 6.98 -8.24
C LEU A 350 7.55 7.46 -6.82
N ILE A 351 6.52 7.90 -6.08
CA ILE A 351 6.67 8.48 -4.73
C ILE A 351 6.94 7.43 -3.66
N ASN A 352 6.43 6.19 -3.80
CA ASN A 352 6.60 5.14 -2.79
C ASN A 352 7.84 4.26 -3.03
N ALA A 353 8.34 4.16 -4.27
CA ALA A 353 9.38 3.17 -4.60
C ALA A 353 10.63 3.76 -5.29
N ILE A 354 10.52 4.91 -5.96
CA ILE A 354 11.61 5.43 -6.81
C ILE A 354 12.26 6.67 -6.20
N PHE A 355 11.45 7.56 -5.64
CA PHE A 355 11.90 8.80 -5.01
C PHE A 355 11.73 8.73 -3.51
N ASP A 356 12.63 9.40 -2.78
CA ASP A 356 12.54 9.50 -1.33
C ASP A 356 11.62 10.66 -0.96
N THR A 357 10.33 10.35 -0.76
CA THR A 357 9.29 11.36 -0.59
C THR A 357 8.47 11.20 0.69
N LEU A 358 8.05 12.34 1.23
CA LEU A 358 7.00 12.42 2.23
C LEU A 358 5.78 13.11 1.63
N VAL A 359 4.62 12.45 1.68
CA VAL A 359 3.45 12.85 0.90
C VAL A 359 2.25 13.04 1.79
N GLY A 360 1.70 14.25 1.72
CA GLY A 360 0.39 14.60 2.26
C GLY A 360 -0.70 14.50 1.21
N TYR A 361 -1.93 14.23 1.65
CA TYR A 361 -3.14 14.36 0.86
C TYR A 361 -4.06 15.41 1.49
N LYS A 362 -4.61 16.29 0.66
CA LYS A 362 -5.50 17.37 1.07
C LYS A 362 -6.78 17.34 0.25
N TYR A 363 -7.91 17.61 0.92
CA TYR A 363 -9.18 17.90 0.28
C TYR A 363 -9.26 19.39 -0.07
N GLU A 364 -9.82 19.71 -1.24
CA GLU A 364 -10.04 21.09 -1.68
C GLU A 364 -11.35 21.65 -1.10
N THR A 365 -12.34 20.79 -0.88
CA THR A 365 -13.70 21.18 -0.51
C THR A 365 -13.97 21.05 1.00
N GLY A 366 -14.19 22.18 1.68
CA GLY A 366 -14.87 22.25 2.98
C GLY A 366 -14.14 21.67 4.22
N ILE A 367 -13.07 20.89 4.03
CA ILE A 367 -12.33 20.22 5.11
C ILE A 367 -11.04 20.97 5.39
N LYS A 368 -10.93 21.56 6.58
CA LYS A 368 -9.72 22.28 7.03
C LYS A 368 -8.90 21.45 8.00
N ASN A 369 -7.60 21.70 8.01
CA ASN A 369 -6.68 21.12 8.99
C ASN A 369 -6.74 21.91 10.31
N TYR A 370 -7.88 21.84 11.01
CA TYR A 370 -8.08 22.60 12.26
C TYR A 370 -7.13 22.17 13.37
N ASP A 371 -6.81 20.88 13.43
CA ASP A 371 -5.89 20.31 14.40
C ASP A 371 -4.83 19.46 13.67
N PRO A 372 -3.60 19.98 13.54
CA PRO A 372 -2.48 19.26 12.94
C PRO A 372 -2.10 17.96 13.65
N SER A 373 -2.45 17.80 14.94
CA SER A 373 -2.14 16.58 15.71
C SER A 373 -3.04 15.40 15.32
N ILE A 374 -4.23 15.67 14.80
CA ILE A 374 -5.13 14.62 14.31
C ILE A 374 -4.59 14.13 12.97
N LEU A 375 -4.17 12.87 12.88
CA LEU A 375 -3.60 12.35 11.63
C LEU A 375 -4.61 12.07 10.53
N THR A 376 -5.89 11.89 10.87
CA THR A 376 -6.95 11.59 9.92
C THR A 376 -7.78 12.82 9.59
N TRP A 377 -8.24 12.91 8.34
CA TRP A 377 -9.25 13.87 7.96
C TRP A 377 -10.60 13.49 8.57
N LYS A 378 -11.27 14.45 9.20
CA LYS A 378 -12.61 14.29 9.76
C LYS A 378 -13.59 15.21 9.05
N LEU A 379 -14.76 14.68 8.72
CA LEU A 379 -15.86 15.43 8.10
C LEU A 379 -17.07 15.40 9.02
N THR A 380 -17.57 16.58 9.39
CA THR A 380 -18.84 16.72 10.11
C THR A 380 -19.96 16.91 9.11
N ASP A 381 -20.90 15.96 9.07
CA ASP A 381 -22.13 16.07 8.28
C ASP A 381 -23.22 16.76 9.10
N TYR A 382 -23.56 17.98 8.67
CA TYR A 382 -24.61 18.80 9.25
C TYR A 382 -25.96 18.64 8.53
N LYS A 383 -26.03 17.96 7.39
CA LYS A 383 -27.23 17.93 6.54
C LYS A 383 -28.33 17.01 7.07
N ASN A 384 -27.99 16.00 7.87
CA ASN A 384 -28.91 14.97 8.33
C ASN A 384 -29.25 15.03 9.83
N SER A 385 -29.06 16.19 10.46
CA SER A 385 -29.16 16.26 11.93
C SER A 385 -29.52 17.65 12.44
N SER A 386 -30.67 17.74 13.11
CA SER A 386 -30.93 18.78 14.10
C SER A 386 -29.91 18.66 15.23
N TYR A 387 -29.41 19.79 15.73
CA TYR A 387 -28.55 19.81 16.91
C TYR A 387 -29.22 19.02 18.05
N PRO A 388 -28.51 18.08 18.72
CA PRO A 388 -27.06 17.85 18.71
C PRO A 388 -26.58 16.67 17.81
N ASN A 389 -27.39 16.14 16.89
CA ASN A 389 -27.17 14.83 16.28
C ASN A 389 -26.22 14.77 15.05
N TYR A 390 -25.21 15.64 14.96
CA TYR A 390 -24.30 15.62 13.80
C TYR A 390 -23.43 14.35 13.78
N LYS A 391 -23.16 13.85 12.57
CA LYS A 391 -22.32 12.66 12.39
C LYS A 391 -20.92 13.08 11.95
N ILE A 392 -19.90 12.55 12.62
CA ILE A 392 -18.50 12.73 12.24
C ILE A 392 -18.04 11.48 11.50
N TYR A 393 -17.52 11.66 10.30
CA TYR A 393 -16.90 10.62 9.49
C TYR A 393 -15.39 10.73 9.52
N ASN A 394 -14.70 9.61 9.72
CA ASN A 394 -13.27 9.47 9.47
C ASN A 394 -13.05 9.18 7.98
N LEU A 395 -12.26 10.02 7.31
CA LEU A 395 -11.97 9.89 5.89
C LEU A 395 -10.70 9.07 5.67
N ILE A 396 -9.55 9.72 5.51
CA ILE A 396 -8.25 9.06 5.30
C ILE A 396 -7.17 9.80 6.07
N SER A 397 -6.01 9.17 6.22
CA SER A 397 -4.80 9.80 6.74
C SER A 397 -4.41 11.05 5.94
N LYS A 398 -3.96 12.10 6.64
CA LYS A 398 -3.37 13.31 6.07
C LYS A 398 -2.05 12.98 5.39
N GLN A 399 -1.16 12.31 6.09
CA GLN A 399 0.04 11.72 5.52
C GLN A 399 -0.33 10.39 4.85
N VAL A 400 0.02 10.22 3.58
CA VAL A 400 -0.34 9.03 2.80
C VAL A 400 0.86 8.21 2.31
N SER A 401 2.09 8.73 2.42
CA SER A 401 3.31 7.92 2.24
C SER A 401 3.99 7.56 3.55
N GLU A 402 4.87 6.56 3.49
CA GLU A 402 5.81 6.22 4.55
C GLU A 402 7.25 6.54 4.09
N PRO A 403 8.15 6.94 5.01
CA PRO A 403 9.55 7.25 4.72
C PRO A 403 10.40 5.99 4.45
N ILE A 404 10.10 5.27 3.37
CA ILE A 404 10.59 3.89 3.13
C ILE A 404 12.11 3.76 3.13
N HIS A 405 12.85 4.72 2.56
CA HIS A 405 14.31 4.65 2.53
C HIS A 405 14.92 4.70 3.94
N LYS A 406 14.37 5.55 4.82
CA LYS A 406 14.77 5.63 6.23
C LYS A 406 14.32 4.40 7.01
N ILE A 407 13.15 3.83 6.69
CA ILE A 407 12.71 2.52 7.24
C ILE A 407 13.73 1.44 6.88
N ILE A 408 14.15 1.32 5.62
CA ILE A 408 15.14 0.34 5.16
C ILE A 408 16.50 0.58 5.83
N GLU A 409 16.96 1.84 5.89
CA GLU A 409 18.23 2.19 6.52
C GLU A 409 18.25 1.80 8.00
N LEU A 410 17.21 2.16 8.75
CA LEU A 410 17.09 1.82 10.15
C LEU A 410 16.96 0.32 10.36
N PHE A 411 16.16 -0.34 9.52
CA PHE A 411 16.00 -1.78 9.51
C PHE A 411 17.35 -2.51 9.36
N ASN A 412 18.21 -2.03 8.46
CA ASN A 412 19.56 -2.59 8.23
C ASN A 412 20.55 -2.30 9.37
N LYS A 413 20.22 -1.35 10.25
CA LYS A 413 20.99 -1.02 11.45
C LYS A 413 20.54 -1.78 12.69
N LEU A 414 19.32 -2.34 12.71
CA LEU A 414 18.87 -3.22 13.79
C LEU A 414 19.83 -4.42 13.94
N ASP A 415 19.93 -4.94 15.16
CA ASP A 415 20.82 -6.06 15.54
C ASP A 415 22.35 -5.77 15.56
N LYS A 416 22.78 -4.55 15.21
CA LYS A 416 24.14 -4.04 15.46
C LYS A 416 24.23 -3.38 16.82
#